data_AF-A0A924G3D9-F1
#
_entry.id   AF-A0A924G3D9-F1
#
_cell.length_a   1.000
_cell.length_b   1.000
_cell.length_c   1.000
_cell.angle_alpha   90.00
_cell.angle_beta   90.00
_cell.angle_gamma   90.00
#
_symmetry.space_group_name_H-M   'P 1'
#
loop_
_entity.id
_entity.type
_entity.pdbx_description
1 polymer ?
#
loop_
_entity_poly.entity_id
_entity_poly.type
_entity_poly.pdbx_seq_one_letter_code
_entity_poly.pdbx_strand_id
1 'polypeptide(L)'
;MSMKLSLREALERAAASKDEPLAPLDSVAPNVWIKPIDIPHIVALAKAMVGLGLRLKYAHEAINRLAASETIAIAIPGEVGAIAAALEPYGVIVTAYEQEPAVAMAGLREPDRNIR
;
A
#
# COMPACT_ATOMS: atom_id res chain seq x y z
N MET A 1 41.24 -17.46 -5.56
CA MET A 1 40.94 -16.96 -6.92
C MET A 1 39.62 -16.19 -6.86
N SER A 2 39.62 -14.90 -7.18
CA SER A 2 38.47 -14.00 -6.97
C SER A 2 37.66 -13.90 -8.25
N MET A 3 36.44 -14.47 -8.26
CA MET A 3 35.51 -14.39 -9.40
C MET A 3 34.86 -13.00 -9.41
N LYS A 4 35.43 -12.08 -10.19
CA LYS A 4 34.78 -10.79 -10.49
C LYS A 4 33.72 -11.04 -11.57
N LEU A 5 32.50 -11.34 -11.14
CA LEU A 5 31.33 -11.32 -12.04
C LEU A 5 31.22 -9.93 -12.67
N SER A 6 31.16 -9.90 -13.99
CA SER A 6 31.13 -8.65 -14.73
C SER A 6 29.78 -7.98 -14.53
N LEU A 7 29.76 -6.63 -14.42
CA LEU A 7 28.53 -5.83 -14.27
C LEU A 7 27.47 -6.20 -15.34
N ARG A 8 27.93 -6.62 -16.51
CA ARG A 8 27.10 -7.08 -17.63
C ARG A 8 26.34 -8.37 -17.31
N GLU A 9 26.98 -9.37 -16.71
CA GLU A 9 26.31 -10.61 -16.30
C GLU A 9 25.29 -10.35 -15.19
N ALA A 10 25.58 -9.44 -14.26
CA ALA A 10 24.63 -9.04 -13.21
C ALA A 10 23.38 -8.36 -13.81
N LEU A 11 23.56 -7.52 -14.83
CA LEU A 11 22.48 -6.84 -15.55
C LEU A 11 21.65 -7.80 -16.40
N GLU A 12 22.27 -8.73 -17.13
CA GLU A 12 21.56 -9.72 -17.93
C GLU A 12 20.75 -10.70 -17.06
N ARG A 13 21.27 -11.06 -15.88
CA ARG A 13 20.53 -11.89 -14.93
C ARG A 13 19.32 -11.16 -14.32
N ALA A 14 19.46 -9.86 -14.04
CA ALA A 14 18.35 -9.04 -13.55
C ALA A 14 17.29 -8.75 -14.63
N ALA A 15 17.70 -8.68 -15.89
CA ALA A 15 16.77 -8.55 -17.02
C ALA A 15 15.99 -9.84 -17.27
N ALA A 16 16.65 -11.01 -17.16
CA ALA A 16 16.02 -12.32 -17.34
C ALA A 16 15.01 -12.68 -16.22
N SER A 17 15.11 -12.09 -15.03
CA SER A 17 14.15 -12.28 -13.95
C SER A 17 12.89 -11.40 -14.03
N LYS A 18 12.72 -10.62 -15.11
CA LYS A 18 11.54 -9.76 -15.31
C LYS A 18 10.48 -10.33 -16.28
N ASP A 19 10.71 -11.52 -16.83
CA ASP A 19 9.83 -12.19 -17.79
C ASP A 19 9.04 -13.37 -17.16
N GLU A 20 8.74 -13.30 -15.86
CA GLU A 20 7.59 -14.04 -15.36
C GLU A 20 6.33 -13.31 -15.84
N PRO A 21 5.39 -13.99 -16.54
CA PRO A 21 4.11 -13.39 -16.84
C PRO A 21 3.44 -13.08 -15.50
N LEU A 22 3.43 -11.79 -15.13
CA LEU A 22 2.63 -11.28 -14.04
C LEU A 22 1.23 -11.83 -14.27
N ALA A 23 0.80 -12.75 -13.40
CA ALA A 23 -0.57 -13.23 -13.40
C ALA A 23 -1.50 -12.02 -13.54
N PRO A 24 -2.58 -12.11 -14.33
CA PRO A 24 -3.52 -11.01 -14.45
C PRO A 24 -3.94 -10.65 -13.04
N LEU A 25 -3.47 -9.49 -12.56
CA LEU A 25 -3.86 -8.92 -11.30
C LEU A 25 -5.29 -8.42 -11.51
N ASP A 26 -6.24 -9.35 -11.55
CA ASP A 26 -7.58 -9.15 -10.98
C ASP A 26 -7.48 -9.03 -9.44
N SER A 27 -6.41 -8.39 -8.94
CA SER A 27 -6.35 -7.88 -7.59
C SER A 27 -7.26 -6.67 -7.55
N VAL A 28 -8.55 -6.94 -7.42
CA VAL A 28 -9.51 -6.01 -6.84
C VAL A 28 -8.83 -5.49 -5.57
N ALA A 29 -8.33 -4.25 -5.60
CA ALA A 29 -7.68 -3.66 -4.44
C ALA A 29 -8.70 -3.69 -3.30
N PRO A 30 -8.47 -4.46 -2.22
CA PRO A 30 -9.43 -4.49 -1.15
C PRO A 30 -9.55 -3.10 -0.56
N ASN A 31 -10.79 -2.74 -0.37
CA ASN A 31 -11.23 -1.59 0.36
C ASN A 31 -11.03 -1.87 1.86
N VAL A 32 -10.12 -1.12 2.50
CA VAL A 32 -9.78 -1.28 3.92
C VAL A 32 -10.05 -0.02 4.74
N TRP A 33 -10.66 -0.20 5.90
CA TRP A 33 -10.73 0.83 6.93
C TRP A 33 -9.48 0.77 7.77
N ILE A 34 -8.95 1.94 8.09
CA ILE A 34 -7.83 2.10 8.99
C ILE A 34 -8.30 2.99 10.14
N LYS A 35 -8.34 2.42 11.34
CA LYS A 35 -8.72 3.11 12.57
C LYS A 35 -7.47 3.35 13.42
N PRO A 36 -7.19 4.58 13.86
CA PRO A 36 -6.09 4.86 14.76
C PRO A 36 -6.42 4.34 16.18
N ILE A 37 -5.45 3.68 16.83
CA ILE A 37 -5.50 3.37 18.27
C ILE A 37 -4.55 4.34 19.00
N ASP A 38 -3.25 4.22 18.70
CA ASP A 38 -2.17 4.96 19.32
C ASP A 38 -0.99 4.90 18.35
N ILE A 39 -0.66 6.00 17.67
CA ILE A 39 0.31 6.01 16.56
C ILE A 39 1.64 6.60 17.06
N PRO A 40 2.55 5.79 17.64
CA PRO A 40 3.81 6.30 18.19
C PRO A 40 4.78 6.77 17.09
N HIS A 41 4.64 6.24 15.86
CA HIS A 41 5.60 6.44 14.78
C HIS A 41 4.91 6.79 13.45
N ILE A 42 4.30 7.97 13.39
CA ILE A 42 3.49 8.40 12.25
C ILE A 42 4.26 8.47 10.91
N VAL A 43 5.55 8.81 10.96
CA VAL A 43 6.42 8.83 9.76
C VAL A 43 6.75 7.41 9.28
N ALA A 44 6.88 6.45 10.19
CA ALA A 44 7.13 5.06 9.84
C ALA A 44 5.87 4.42 9.23
N LEU A 45 4.69 4.76 9.76
CA LEU A 45 3.40 4.42 9.16
C LEU A 45 3.30 4.93 7.71
N ALA A 46 3.73 6.17 7.45
CA ALA A 46 3.75 6.75 6.09
C ALA A 46 4.52 5.88 5.11
N LYS A 47 5.73 5.48 5.55
CA LYS A 47 6.64 4.67 4.75
C LYS A 47 6.06 3.28 4.52
N ALA A 48 5.41 2.69 5.52
CA ALA A 48 4.73 1.41 5.39
C ALA A 48 3.59 1.47 4.37
N MET A 49 2.73 2.51 4.43
CA MET A 49 1.64 2.70 3.47
C MET A 49 2.16 2.90 2.04
N VAL A 50 3.23 3.69 1.86
CA VAL A 50 3.88 3.85 0.56
C VAL A 50 4.50 2.54 0.07
N GLY A 51 5.10 1.75 0.97
CA GLY A 51 5.64 0.42 0.67
C GLY A 51 4.57 -0.59 0.22
N LEU A 52 3.33 -0.43 0.67
CA LEU A 52 2.17 -1.22 0.25
C LEU A 52 1.57 -0.73 -1.09
N GLY A 53 2.18 0.26 -1.74
CA GLY A 53 1.74 0.77 -3.05
C GLY A 53 0.88 2.03 -2.98
N LEU A 54 0.68 2.63 -1.81
CA LEU A 54 -0.03 3.90 -1.70
C LEU A 54 0.84 5.06 -2.22
N ARG A 55 0.26 5.97 -3.00
CA ARG A 55 0.99 7.18 -3.41
C ARG A 55 1.30 8.07 -2.21
N LEU A 56 2.48 8.69 -2.23
CA LEU A 56 2.96 9.57 -1.16
C LEU A 56 1.96 10.67 -0.77
N LYS A 57 1.28 11.27 -1.76
CA LYS A 57 0.23 12.28 -1.52
C LYS A 57 -0.91 11.73 -0.67
N TYR A 58 -1.38 10.52 -1.00
CA TYR A 58 -2.48 9.85 -0.32
C TYR A 58 -2.05 9.36 1.08
N ALA A 59 -0.81 8.90 1.21
CA ALA A 59 -0.23 8.55 2.51
C ALA A 59 -0.14 9.75 3.46
N HIS A 60 0.22 10.93 2.96
CA HIS A 60 0.22 12.16 3.76
C HIS A 60 -1.18 12.54 4.26
N GLU A 61 -2.18 12.49 3.38
CA GLU A 61 -3.55 12.82 3.75
C GLU A 61 -4.13 11.81 4.73
N ALA A 62 -3.88 10.52 4.50
CA ALA A 62 -4.23 9.44 5.42
C ALA A 62 -3.65 9.68 6.82
N ILE A 63 -2.36 10.03 6.89
CA ILE A 63 -1.69 10.33 8.15
C ILE A 63 -2.29 11.52 8.87
N ASN A 64 -2.58 12.62 8.16
CA ASN A 64 -3.16 13.79 8.78
C ASN A 64 -4.52 13.48 9.41
N ARG A 65 -5.32 12.64 8.75
CA ARG A 65 -6.62 12.20 9.25
C ARG A 65 -6.49 11.21 10.42
N LEU A 66 -5.56 10.26 10.32
CA LEU A 66 -5.26 9.32 11.42
C LEU A 66 -4.73 10.06 12.66
N ALA A 67 -3.91 11.11 12.48
CA ALA A 67 -3.45 11.98 13.57
C ALA A 67 -4.61 12.73 14.23
N ALA A 68 -5.65 13.07 13.47
CA ALA A 68 -6.90 13.64 13.98
C ALA A 68 -7.83 12.59 14.63
N SER A 69 -7.35 11.36 14.83
CA SER A 69 -8.14 10.23 15.36
C SER A 69 -9.32 9.82 14.46
N GLU A 70 -9.29 10.17 13.18
CA GLU A 70 -10.33 9.79 12.23
C GLU A 70 -10.10 8.37 11.71
N THR A 71 -11.20 7.65 11.49
CA THR A 71 -11.17 6.40 10.74
C THR A 71 -11.23 6.70 9.25
N ILE A 72 -10.31 6.13 8.48
CA ILE A 72 -10.19 6.41 7.04
C ILE A 72 -10.39 5.15 6.20
N ALA A 73 -11.02 5.32 5.05
CA ALA A 73 -11.18 4.29 4.03
C ALA A 73 -10.09 4.47 2.97
N ILE A 74 -9.33 3.41 2.69
CA ILE A 74 -8.29 3.41 1.66
C ILE A 74 -8.41 2.12 0.84
N ALA A 75 -8.22 2.24 -0.48
CA ALA A 75 -7.98 1.09 -1.33
C ALA A 75 -6.47 0.83 -1.39
N ILE A 76 -6.03 -0.33 -0.90
CA ILE A 76 -4.62 -0.74 -0.94
C ILE A 76 -4.55 -2.07 -1.70
N PRO A 77 -3.69 -2.20 -2.72
CA PRO A 77 -3.53 -3.47 -3.41
C PRO A 77 -2.89 -4.51 -2.47
N GLY A 78 -3.46 -5.71 -2.40
CA GLY A 78 -2.95 -6.80 -1.58
C GLY A 78 -4.05 -7.57 -0.85
N GLU A 79 -3.68 -8.43 0.10
CA GLU A 79 -4.63 -9.10 0.98
C GLU A 79 -4.82 -8.29 2.26
N VAL A 80 -6.06 -8.19 2.77
CA VAL A 80 -6.37 -7.43 3.99
C VAL A 80 -5.55 -7.90 5.19
N GLY A 81 -5.33 -9.21 5.32
CA GLY A 81 -4.50 -9.76 6.39
C GLY A 81 -3.03 -9.32 6.32
N ALA A 82 -2.46 -9.26 5.11
CA ALA A 82 -1.10 -8.78 4.90
C ALA A 82 -0.97 -7.27 5.16
N ILE A 83 -1.98 -6.49 4.76
CA ILE A 83 -2.06 -5.05 5.02
C ILE A 83 -2.19 -4.78 6.52
N ALA A 84 -3.05 -5.54 7.23
CA ALA A 84 -3.21 -5.46 8.67
C ALA A 84 -1.89 -5.76 9.39
N ALA A 85 -1.24 -6.88 9.07
CA ALA A 85 0.04 -7.27 9.67
C ALA A 85 1.15 -6.22 9.45
N ALA A 86 1.13 -5.52 8.31
CA ALA A 86 2.09 -4.47 8.01
C ALA A 86 1.82 -3.16 8.75
N LEU A 87 0.56 -2.86 9.09
CA LEU A 87 0.17 -1.57 9.66
C LEU A 87 -0.12 -1.62 11.17
N GLU A 88 -0.59 -2.75 11.72
CA GLU A 88 -0.85 -2.97 13.15
C GLU A 88 0.32 -2.60 14.08
N PRO A 89 1.60 -2.90 13.75
CA PRO A 89 2.73 -2.51 14.60
C PRO A 89 2.89 -0.99 14.78
N TYR A 90 2.26 -0.20 13.90
CA TYR A 90 2.25 1.26 13.98
C TYR A 90 1.01 1.82 14.68
N GLY A 91 0.19 0.95 15.29
CA GLY A 91 -0.91 1.31 16.16
C GLY A 91 -2.18 1.74 15.45
N VAL A 92 -2.45 1.09 14.32
CA VAL A 92 -3.72 1.19 13.60
C VAL A 92 -4.39 -0.17 13.49
N ILE A 93 -5.72 -0.20 13.48
CA ILE A 93 -6.51 -1.41 13.17
C ILE A 93 -6.94 -1.33 11.73
N VAL A 94 -6.74 -2.42 10.99
CA VAL A 94 -7.21 -2.55 9.62
C VAL A 94 -8.40 -3.50 9.56
N THR A 95 -9.51 -3.08 8.96
CA THR A 95 -10.67 -3.95 8.72
C THR A 95 -11.10 -3.90 7.26
N ALA A 96 -11.47 -5.05 6.69
CA ALA A 96 -12.05 -5.12 5.35
C ALA A 96 -13.42 -4.44 5.33
N TYR A 97 -13.79 -3.79 4.22
CA TYR A 97 -15.18 -3.41 3.96
C TYR A 97 -15.63 -3.75 2.54
N GLU A 98 -16.84 -4.29 2.45
CA GLU A 98 -17.45 -4.68 1.17
C GLU A 98 -18.22 -3.54 0.50
N GLN A 99 -18.64 -2.51 1.26
CA GLN A 99 -19.37 -1.35 0.74
C GLN A 99 -18.73 -0.04 1.22
N GLU A 100 -18.29 0.76 0.25
CA GLU A 100 -17.90 2.16 0.43
C GLU A 100 -19.08 2.91 1.06
N PRO A 101 -18.98 3.46 2.28
CA PRO A 101 -20.12 4.13 2.88
C PRO A 101 -20.38 5.42 2.13
N ALA A 102 -21.66 5.68 1.87
CA ALA A 102 -22.15 6.93 1.28
C ALA A 102 -21.80 8.21 2.07
N VAL A 103 -21.16 8.09 3.25
CA VAL A 103 -20.93 9.18 4.21
C VAL A 103 -19.47 9.61 4.33
N ALA A 104 -18.50 8.95 3.67
CA ALA A 104 -17.06 9.25 3.85
C ALA A 104 -16.32 9.74 2.59
N MET A 105 -17.04 10.24 1.59
CA MET A 105 -16.46 10.62 0.29
C MET A 105 -16.14 12.12 0.20
N ALA A 106 -15.19 12.55 1.01
CA ALA A 106 -14.27 13.62 0.61
C ALA A 106 -12.85 13.07 0.71
N GLY A 107 -12.24 12.77 -0.44
CA GLY A 107 -10.84 12.37 -0.59
C GLY A 107 -10.57 10.97 -0.06
N LEU A 108 -10.36 9.95 -0.89
CA LEU A 108 -9.02 9.65 -1.44
C LEU A 108 -9.15 8.53 -2.49
N ARG A 109 -10.10 8.63 -3.43
CA ARG A 109 -10.15 7.71 -4.57
C ARG A 109 -9.01 8.05 -5.53
N GLU A 110 -8.11 7.10 -5.81
CA GLU A 110 -7.25 7.25 -7.00
C GLU A 110 -8.15 7.18 -8.24
N PRO A 111 -8.04 8.11 -9.19
CA PRO A 111 -8.82 8.01 -10.42
C PRO A 111 -8.36 6.77 -11.19
N ASP A 112 -9.34 5.92 -11.52
CA ASP A 112 -9.22 4.80 -12.46
C ASP A 112 -8.27 5.15 -13.59
N ARG A 113 -7.21 4.36 -13.74
CA ARG A 113 -6.43 4.34 -14.98
C ARG A 113 -7.30 3.73 -16.05
N ASN A 114 -8.09 4.59 -16.68
CA ASN A 114 -8.90 4.24 -17.83
C ASN A 114 -8.00 3.67 -18.92
N ILE A 115 -8.37 2.46 -19.29
CA ILE A 115 -7.93 1.62 -20.38
C ILE A 115 -7.84 2.46 -21.65
N ARG A 116 -6.70 2.36 -22.36
CA ARG A 116 -6.58 2.73 -23.77
C ARG A 116 -6.23 1.49 -24.57
#